data_AF-A0A918HBE8-F1
#
_entry.id   AF-A0A918HBE8-F1
#
_cell.length_a   1.000
_cell.length_b   1.000
_cell.length_c   1.000
_cell.angle_alpha   90.00
_cell.angle_beta   90.00
_cell.angle_gamma   90.00
#
_symmetry.space_group_name_H-M   'P 1'
#
loop_
_entity.id
_entity.type
_entity.pdbx_description
1 polymer ?
#
loop_
_entity_poly.entity_id
_entity_poly.type
_entity_poly.pdbx_seq_one_letter_code
_entity_poly.pdbx_strand_id
1 'polypeptide(L)'
;MRRTAPRAGAGVGAGAGVGAGPGAGPAAALADGPPVPAETGTEPERQTAAPAPAPAAERLLTEFAFELPRGYVDDSGTVHRHGVMRLATARDELVPLRDMRVQENPAYLSVVLLGRVITRLGTLPLVHDGVVENMFASDLAFLQDFYRQINAEGHTRAGVTCPHCEQPFEVELGGSRLGES
;
A
#
# COMPACT_ATOMS: atom_id res chain seq x y z
N MET A 1 2.62 49.52 23.11
CA MET A 1 3.52 49.50 24.30
C MET A 1 3.51 48.09 24.88
N ARG A 2 4.65 47.61 25.45
CA ARG A 2 4.79 46.64 26.60
C ARG A 2 3.98 45.31 26.60
N ARG A 3 4.49 44.15 27.04
CA ARG A 3 5.86 43.68 27.44
C ARG A 3 5.85 42.14 27.69
N THR A 4 6.95 41.45 27.34
CA THR A 4 7.60 40.28 28.01
C THR A 4 6.85 38.97 28.39
N ALA A 5 7.41 37.82 27.96
CA ALA A 5 7.41 36.51 28.67
C ALA A 5 8.49 36.49 29.81
N PRO A 6 8.78 35.44 30.61
CA PRO A 6 9.09 34.02 30.29
C PRO A 6 8.36 33.03 31.24
N ARG A 7 8.76 31.82 31.69
CA ARG A 7 9.90 30.83 31.62
C ARG A 7 9.24 29.42 31.72
N ALA A 8 9.69 28.26 31.21
CA ALA A 8 10.99 27.56 31.09
C ALA A 8 11.32 26.55 32.23
N GLY A 9 11.67 25.31 31.83
CA GLY A 9 12.15 24.18 32.64
C GLY A 9 12.04 22.89 31.81
N ALA A 10 13.06 22.16 31.34
CA ALA A 10 14.40 21.77 31.82
C ALA A 10 14.43 20.38 32.48
N GLY A 11 15.06 19.42 31.81
CA GLY A 11 15.31 18.05 32.27
C GLY A 11 16.24 17.34 31.27
N VAL A 12 17.29 16.70 31.75
CA VAL A 12 18.37 16.10 30.92
C VAL A 12 18.66 14.69 31.42
N GLY A 13 18.88 13.75 30.50
CA GLY A 13 19.36 12.40 30.80
C GLY A 13 20.18 11.86 29.64
N ALA A 14 21.46 11.58 29.89
CA ALA A 14 22.36 10.98 28.92
C ALA A 14 23.01 9.74 29.54
N GLY A 15 23.23 8.70 28.73
CA GLY A 15 23.88 7.46 29.15
C GLY A 15 24.47 6.74 27.96
N ALA A 16 25.80 6.67 27.91
CA ALA A 16 26.55 5.90 26.92
C ALA A 16 27.45 4.91 27.66
N GLY A 17 27.57 3.68 27.13
CA GLY A 17 28.41 2.63 27.68
C GLY A 17 28.95 1.75 26.57
N VAL A 18 30.28 1.67 26.47
CA VAL A 18 30.99 0.83 25.49
C VAL A 18 31.93 -0.08 26.28
N GLY A 19 31.96 -1.37 25.93
CA GLY A 19 32.82 -2.34 26.60
C GLY A 19 33.12 -3.54 25.70
N ALA A 20 34.32 -3.54 25.12
CA ALA A 20 34.90 -4.69 24.43
C ALA A 20 36.10 -5.22 25.24
N GLY A 21 36.35 -6.53 25.21
CA GLY A 21 37.44 -7.15 25.97
C GLY A 21 37.93 -8.46 25.37
N PRO A 22 39.19 -8.53 24.92
CA PRO A 22 39.89 -9.77 24.60
C PRO A 22 40.86 -10.19 25.72
N GLY A 23 41.14 -11.49 25.86
CA GLY A 23 42.15 -12.04 26.76
C GLY A 23 42.34 -13.54 26.53
N ALA A 24 43.56 -14.07 26.65
CA ALA A 24 43.89 -15.41 26.16
C ALA A 24 44.88 -16.20 27.03
N GLY A 25 44.50 -17.45 27.36
CA GLY A 25 45.36 -18.56 27.80
C GLY A 25 46.01 -18.45 29.20
N PRO A 26 46.85 -19.44 29.60
CA PRO A 26 47.13 -20.71 28.90
C PRO A 26 47.13 -21.99 29.79
N ALA A 27 47.08 -23.14 29.11
CA ALA A 27 47.71 -24.44 29.40
C ALA A 27 47.81 -25.05 30.82
N ALA A 28 47.29 -26.27 30.94
CA ALA A 28 47.92 -27.40 31.66
C ALA A 28 47.58 -28.71 30.91
N ALA A 29 48.41 -29.76 31.03
CA ALA A 29 48.27 -31.02 30.28
C ALA A 29 48.59 -32.25 31.15
N LEU A 30 48.19 -33.44 30.68
CA LEU A 30 48.62 -34.84 30.95
C LEU A 30 47.44 -35.75 30.48
N ALA A 31 47.59 -36.67 29.51
CA ALA A 31 48.24 -38.00 29.58
C ALA A 31 47.54 -38.97 30.56
N ASP A 32 47.21 -40.22 30.23
CA ASP A 32 47.24 -41.00 28.97
C ASP A 32 46.23 -42.18 29.11
N GLY A 33 45.79 -42.86 28.03
CA GLY A 33 44.80 -43.95 28.15
C GLY A 33 44.63 -44.82 26.89
N PRO A 34 44.42 -46.15 27.04
CA PRO A 34 44.53 -47.12 25.94
C PRO A 34 43.28 -47.18 25.01
N PRO A 35 43.43 -47.68 23.77
CA PRO A 35 42.36 -47.75 22.79
C PRO A 35 41.32 -48.84 23.08
N VAL A 36 40.07 -48.55 22.75
CA VAL A 36 38.92 -49.47 22.77
C VAL A 36 38.51 -49.74 21.31
N PRO A 37 38.21 -51.00 20.89
CA PRO A 37 38.11 -51.35 19.48
C PRO A 37 36.85 -50.82 18.77
N ALA A 38 36.87 -50.87 17.44
CA ALA A 38 35.80 -50.36 16.58
C ALA A 38 34.48 -51.11 16.77
N GLU A 39 33.42 -50.38 17.11
CA GLU A 39 32.05 -50.86 16.94
C GLU A 39 31.59 -50.64 15.49
N THR A 40 30.94 -51.66 14.92
CA THR A 40 30.48 -51.66 13.53
C THR A 40 29.38 -50.64 13.31
N GLY A 41 29.49 -49.86 12.22
CA GLY A 41 28.52 -48.83 11.89
C GLY A 41 27.12 -49.39 11.61
N THR A 42 26.14 -48.90 12.36
CA THR A 42 24.74 -48.83 11.91
C THR A 42 24.50 -47.39 11.49
N GLU A 43 24.42 -47.12 10.19
CA GLU A 43 24.05 -45.78 9.71
C GLU A 43 22.60 -45.50 10.13
N PRO A 44 22.31 -44.38 10.84
CA PRO A 44 20.94 -43.98 11.06
C PRO A 44 20.35 -43.55 9.72
N GLU A 45 19.35 -44.28 9.21
CA GLU A 45 18.67 -43.98 7.96
C GLU A 45 18.26 -42.51 7.94
N ARG A 46 18.88 -41.74 7.04
CA ARG A 46 18.67 -40.29 6.93
C ARG A 46 17.33 -40.03 6.27
N GLN A 47 16.28 -40.19 7.07
CA GLN A 47 14.88 -40.08 6.67
C GLN A 47 14.69 -38.78 5.87
N THR A 48 14.54 -38.93 4.55
CA THR A 48 14.47 -37.80 3.64
C THR A 48 13.10 -37.17 3.80
N ALA A 49 13.02 -36.18 4.69
CA ALA A 49 11.86 -35.34 4.83
C ALA A 49 11.53 -34.75 3.46
N ALA A 50 10.34 -35.06 2.95
CA ALA A 50 9.86 -34.50 1.70
C ALA A 50 9.93 -32.96 1.81
N PRO A 51 10.33 -32.24 0.74
CA PRO A 51 10.41 -30.78 0.78
C PRO A 51 9.05 -30.23 1.19
N ALA A 52 9.02 -29.46 2.28
CA ALA A 52 7.81 -28.79 2.73
C ALA A 52 7.23 -27.97 1.56
N PRO A 53 5.90 -27.97 1.35
CA PRO A 53 5.31 -27.21 0.27
C PRO A 53 5.72 -25.74 0.41
N ALA A 54 6.25 -25.17 -0.67
CA ALA A 54 6.64 -23.76 -0.70
C ALA A 54 5.44 -22.89 -0.29
N PRO A 55 5.64 -21.84 0.52
CA PRO A 55 4.54 -20.99 0.96
C PRO A 55 3.77 -20.48 -0.25
N ALA A 56 2.46 -20.71 -0.26
CA ALA A 56 1.60 -20.34 -1.38
C ALA A 56 1.73 -18.83 -1.63
N ALA A 57 2.17 -18.45 -2.83
CA ALA A 57 2.42 -17.05 -3.16
C ALA A 57 1.13 -16.23 -3.00
N GLU A 58 1.14 -15.34 -2.01
CA GLU A 58 0.01 -14.49 -1.67
C GLU A 58 -0.25 -13.49 -2.81
N ARG A 59 -1.34 -13.72 -3.55
CA ARG A 59 -1.66 -12.94 -4.75
C ARG A 59 -2.34 -11.64 -4.36
N LEU A 60 -1.55 -10.57 -4.30
CA LEU A 60 -2.02 -9.21 -4.06
C LEU A 60 -3.12 -8.82 -5.07
N LEU A 61 -4.29 -8.43 -4.56
CA LEU A 61 -5.31 -7.76 -5.36
C LEU A 61 -4.80 -6.36 -5.69
N THR A 62 -4.59 -6.10 -6.98
CA THR A 62 -3.92 -4.89 -7.49
C THR A 62 -4.78 -4.11 -8.49
N GLU A 63 -5.96 -4.63 -8.84
CA GLU A 63 -6.98 -3.99 -9.69
C GLU A 63 -8.35 -4.07 -9.01
N PHE A 64 -9.11 -2.98 -9.10
CA PHE A 64 -10.41 -2.81 -8.48
C PHE A 64 -11.40 -2.23 -9.49
N ALA A 65 -12.60 -2.79 -9.58
CA ALA A 65 -13.64 -2.35 -10.51
C ALA A 65 -14.48 -1.21 -9.91
N PHE A 66 -14.92 -0.27 -10.76
CA PHE A 66 -15.78 0.85 -10.36
C PHE A 66 -16.90 1.08 -11.39
N GLU A 67 -17.97 1.77 -10.97
CA GLU A 67 -19.03 2.28 -11.84
C GLU A 67 -19.18 3.80 -11.62
N LEU A 68 -19.01 4.61 -12.67
CA LEU A 68 -19.17 6.06 -12.59
C LEU A 68 -20.65 6.44 -12.35
N PRO A 69 -20.95 7.33 -11.38
CA PRO A 69 -22.31 7.77 -11.09
C PRO A 69 -23.09 8.21 -12.33
N ARG A 70 -22.53 9.06 -13.19
CA ARG A 70 -23.13 9.43 -14.49
C ARG A 70 -22.48 8.68 -15.65
N GLY A 71 -21.18 8.80 -15.83
CA GLY A 71 -20.43 8.22 -16.93
C GLY A 71 -19.71 9.27 -17.78
N TYR A 72 -18.55 8.89 -18.29
CA TYR A 72 -17.87 9.65 -19.34
C TYR A 72 -18.59 9.46 -20.68
N VAL A 73 -18.74 10.53 -21.46
CA VAL A 73 -19.33 10.48 -22.81
C VAL A 73 -18.21 10.79 -23.81
N ASP A 74 -17.99 9.90 -24.77
CA ASP A 74 -16.97 10.10 -25.81
C ASP A 74 -17.48 10.89 -27.03
N ASP A 75 -16.57 11.19 -27.96
CA ASP A 75 -16.86 11.92 -29.21
C ASP A 75 -17.89 11.24 -30.12
N SER A 76 -18.18 9.94 -29.91
CA SER A 76 -19.23 9.20 -30.63
C SER A 76 -20.60 9.28 -29.95
N GLY A 77 -20.67 9.87 -28.74
CA GLY A 77 -21.84 9.86 -27.87
C GLY A 77 -22.00 8.58 -27.04
N THR A 78 -20.98 7.70 -27.02
CA THR A 78 -21.01 6.45 -26.22
C THR A 78 -20.74 6.76 -24.76
N VAL A 79 -21.57 6.20 -23.86
CA VAL A 79 -21.47 6.44 -22.41
C VAL A 79 -20.72 5.29 -21.71
N HIS A 80 -19.55 5.61 -21.16
CA HIS A 80 -18.67 4.68 -20.45
C HIS A 80 -18.83 4.85 -18.94
N ARG A 81 -19.43 3.84 -18.28
CA ARG A 81 -19.71 3.86 -16.83
C ARG A 81 -18.83 2.88 -16.04
N HIS A 82 -18.67 1.64 -16.51
CA HIS A 82 -17.84 0.64 -15.84
C HIS A 82 -16.36 0.83 -16.15
N GLY A 83 -15.49 0.78 -15.15
CA GLY A 83 -14.04 0.87 -15.32
C GLY A 83 -13.26 0.02 -14.32
N VAL A 84 -11.93 0.05 -14.45
CA VAL A 84 -10.99 -0.61 -13.55
C VAL A 84 -9.88 0.37 -13.20
N MET A 85 -9.57 0.46 -11.91
CA MET A 85 -8.43 1.22 -11.38
C MET A 85 -7.44 0.26 -10.72
N ARG A 86 -6.16 0.41 -11.00
CA ARG A 86 -5.08 -0.30 -10.30
C ARG A 86 -4.60 0.47 -9.07
N LEU A 87 -3.91 -0.22 -8.17
CA LEU A 87 -3.11 0.45 -7.15
C LEU A 87 -2.03 1.35 -7.80
N ALA A 88 -1.81 2.49 -7.17
CA ALA A 88 -0.76 3.42 -7.53
C ALA A 88 0.61 2.87 -7.10
N THR A 89 1.61 3.16 -7.91
CA THR A 89 3.02 3.00 -7.53
C THR A 89 3.57 4.35 -7.07
N ALA A 90 4.68 4.35 -6.33
CA ALA A 90 5.40 5.59 -6.00
C ALA A 90 5.83 6.39 -7.26
N ARG A 91 5.88 5.77 -8.45
CA ARG A 91 6.12 6.45 -9.73
C ARG A 91 4.88 7.22 -10.23
N ASP A 92 3.68 6.74 -9.92
CA ASP A 92 2.43 7.41 -10.28
C ASP A 92 2.21 8.66 -9.43
N GLU A 93 2.60 8.62 -8.15
CA GLU A 93 2.62 9.79 -7.25
C GLU A 93 3.71 10.81 -7.61
N LEU A 94 4.96 10.38 -7.81
CA LEU A 94 6.10 11.30 -7.90
C LEU A 94 6.33 11.94 -9.28
N VAL A 95 5.85 11.33 -10.38
CA VAL A 95 6.09 11.85 -11.73
C VAL A 95 5.18 13.04 -12.10
N PRO A 96 3.87 13.05 -11.78
CA PRO A 96 3.00 14.21 -12.03
C PRO A 96 3.47 15.52 -11.39
N LEU A 97 4.19 15.47 -10.26
CA LEU A 97 4.78 16.64 -9.61
C LEU A 97 5.80 17.40 -10.49
N ARG A 98 6.23 16.80 -11.61
CA ARG A 98 7.12 17.42 -12.61
C ARG A 98 6.37 18.00 -13.82
N ASP A 99 5.06 17.84 -13.90
CA ASP A 99 4.22 18.45 -14.94
C ASP A 99 4.03 19.94 -14.65
N MET A 100 4.24 20.80 -15.66
CA MET A 100 4.08 22.25 -15.52
C MET A 100 2.66 22.62 -15.10
N ARG A 101 1.64 21.91 -15.61
CA ARG A 101 0.23 22.14 -15.29
C ARG A 101 -0.06 21.91 -13.80
N VAL A 102 0.64 20.95 -13.18
CA VAL A 102 0.53 20.63 -11.75
C VAL A 102 1.31 21.61 -10.88
N GLN A 103 2.43 22.16 -11.37
CA GLN A 103 3.19 23.21 -10.68
C GLN A 103 2.46 24.56 -10.70
N GLU A 104 1.80 24.89 -11.81
CA GLU A 104 0.95 26.08 -11.96
C GLU A 104 -0.38 25.94 -11.21
N ASN A 105 -0.96 24.74 -11.18
CA ASN A 105 -2.20 24.42 -10.48
C ASN A 105 -2.13 23.06 -9.76
N PRO A 106 -1.82 23.02 -8.45
CA PRO A 106 -1.75 21.77 -7.68
C PRO A 106 -3.04 20.94 -7.66
N ALA A 107 -4.22 21.54 -7.88
CA ALA A 107 -5.48 20.79 -7.95
C ALA A 107 -5.56 19.88 -9.20
N TYR A 108 -4.75 20.16 -10.22
CA TYR A 108 -4.66 19.35 -11.44
C TYR A 108 -3.89 18.04 -11.23
N LEU A 109 -3.18 17.87 -10.10
CA LEU A 109 -2.50 16.62 -9.73
C LEU A 109 -3.44 15.40 -9.84
N SER A 110 -4.64 15.49 -9.25
CA SER A 110 -5.63 14.42 -9.23
C SER A 110 -6.01 13.94 -10.64
N VAL A 111 -6.09 14.85 -11.62
CA VAL A 111 -6.44 14.54 -13.01
C VAL A 111 -5.34 13.72 -13.68
N VAL A 112 -4.08 14.18 -13.57
CA VAL A 112 -2.91 13.51 -14.14
C VAL A 112 -2.63 12.17 -13.47
N LEU A 113 -2.95 12.04 -12.17
CA LEU A 113 -2.80 10.80 -11.42
C LEU A 113 -3.88 9.77 -11.84
N LEU A 114 -5.16 10.15 -11.82
CA LEU A 114 -6.27 9.28 -12.24
C LEU A 114 -6.09 8.75 -13.67
N GLY A 115 -5.64 9.60 -14.60
CA GLY A 115 -5.31 9.21 -15.98
C GLY A 115 -4.17 8.20 -16.14
N ARG A 116 -3.47 7.82 -15.05
CA ARG A 116 -2.40 6.78 -15.04
C ARG A 116 -2.82 5.48 -14.39
N VAL A 117 -3.79 5.53 -13.47
CA VAL A 117 -4.20 4.40 -12.63
C VAL A 117 -5.54 3.79 -13.05
N ILE A 118 -6.36 4.49 -13.82
CA ILE A 118 -7.50 3.87 -14.52
C ILE A 118 -6.94 3.05 -15.68
N THR A 119 -6.97 1.72 -15.57
CA THR A 119 -6.45 0.80 -16.60
C THR A 119 -7.47 0.56 -17.72
N ARG A 120 -8.77 0.67 -17.42
CA ARG A 120 -9.89 0.50 -18.37
C ARG A 120 -11.05 1.42 -18.02
N LEU A 121 -11.75 1.93 -19.04
CA LEU A 121 -13.04 2.60 -18.90
C LEU A 121 -13.91 2.28 -20.13
N GLY A 122 -15.01 1.56 -19.91
CA GLY A 122 -15.92 1.10 -20.96
C GLY A 122 -15.21 0.35 -22.08
N THR A 123 -15.31 0.88 -23.30
CA THR A 123 -14.63 0.39 -24.52
C THR A 123 -13.57 1.34 -25.04
N LEU A 124 -13.13 2.34 -24.25
CA LEU A 124 -12.07 3.26 -24.66
C LEU A 124 -10.74 2.51 -24.88
N PRO A 125 -9.99 2.80 -25.95
CA PRO A 125 -8.72 2.12 -26.26
C PRO A 125 -7.58 2.55 -25.33
N LEU A 126 -7.69 3.73 -24.71
CA LEU A 126 -6.74 4.30 -23.76
C LEU A 126 -7.49 5.28 -22.86
N VAL A 127 -7.10 5.36 -21.59
CA VAL A 127 -7.49 6.45 -20.67
C VAL A 127 -6.26 7.33 -20.45
N HIS A 128 -6.45 8.64 -20.44
CA HIS A 128 -5.41 9.63 -20.18
C HIS A 128 -6.00 10.85 -19.45
N ASP A 129 -5.16 11.82 -19.10
CA ASP A 129 -5.53 13.07 -18.40
C ASP A 129 -6.75 13.77 -19.05
N GLY A 130 -6.70 14.04 -20.35
CA GLY A 130 -7.79 14.65 -21.12
C GLY A 130 -9.12 13.87 -21.11
N VAL A 131 -9.13 12.56 -20.85
CA VAL A 131 -10.39 11.81 -20.63
C VAL A 131 -10.99 12.17 -19.26
N VAL A 132 -10.13 12.28 -18.24
CA VAL A 132 -10.51 12.65 -16.87
C VAL A 132 -10.94 14.13 -16.77
N GLU A 133 -10.31 15.02 -17.53
CA GLU A 133 -10.71 16.44 -17.64
C GLU A 133 -12.14 16.63 -18.14
N ASN A 134 -12.57 15.79 -19.07
CA ASN A 134 -13.89 15.87 -19.71
C ASN A 134 -14.97 15.04 -19.01
N MET A 135 -14.72 14.55 -17.78
CA MET A 135 -15.74 13.91 -16.94
C MET A 135 -16.61 14.93 -16.21
N PHE A 136 -17.83 14.52 -15.84
CA PHE A 136 -18.65 15.30 -14.92
C PHE A 136 -17.96 15.43 -13.55
N ALA A 137 -18.10 16.60 -12.91
CA ALA A 137 -17.51 16.86 -11.60
C ALA A 137 -17.92 15.84 -10.52
N SER A 138 -19.11 15.23 -10.63
CA SER A 138 -19.56 14.14 -9.74
C SER A 138 -18.74 12.86 -9.92
N ASP A 139 -18.35 12.54 -11.15
CA ASP A 139 -17.63 11.32 -11.49
C ASP A 139 -16.14 11.49 -11.19
N LEU A 140 -15.59 12.68 -11.42
CA LEU A 140 -14.26 13.08 -10.98
C LEU A 140 -14.12 13.05 -9.45
N ALA A 141 -15.14 13.51 -8.70
CA ALA A 141 -15.15 13.43 -7.24
C ALA A 141 -15.16 11.97 -6.77
N PHE A 142 -16.09 11.15 -7.29
CA PHE A 142 -16.18 9.72 -7.01
C PHE A 142 -14.85 8.98 -7.29
N LEU A 143 -14.19 9.26 -8.41
CA LEU A 143 -12.89 8.66 -8.74
C LEU A 143 -11.78 9.08 -7.76
N GLN A 144 -11.80 10.31 -7.25
CA GLN A 144 -10.85 10.74 -6.22
C GLN A 144 -11.08 10.06 -4.87
N ASP A 145 -12.34 9.83 -4.48
CA ASP A 145 -12.67 9.06 -3.28
C ASP A 145 -12.28 7.59 -3.43
N PHE A 146 -12.63 6.97 -4.56
CA PHE A 146 -12.23 5.59 -4.89
C PHE A 146 -10.70 5.42 -4.92
N TYR A 147 -9.97 6.40 -5.48
CA TYR A 147 -8.50 6.41 -5.46
C TYR A 147 -7.93 6.45 -4.05
N ARG A 148 -8.43 7.36 -3.19
CA ARG A 148 -8.01 7.45 -1.78
C ARG A 148 -8.27 6.12 -1.07
N GLN A 149 -9.47 5.58 -1.24
CA GLN A 149 -9.94 4.35 -0.60
C GLN A 149 -9.02 3.15 -0.89
N ILE A 150 -8.80 2.81 -2.17
CA ILE A 150 -8.04 1.60 -2.51
C ILE A 150 -6.55 1.72 -2.17
N ASN A 151 -5.97 2.92 -2.19
CA ASN A 151 -4.53 3.13 -1.92
C ASN A 151 -4.20 3.38 -0.45
N ALA A 152 -5.18 3.79 0.38
CA ALA A 152 -5.00 3.92 1.83
C ALA A 152 -5.31 2.62 2.59
N GLU A 153 -6.35 1.90 2.18
CA GLU A 153 -6.93 0.78 2.96
C GLU A 153 -6.83 -0.58 2.23
N GLY A 154 -6.48 -0.60 0.94
CA GLY A 154 -6.30 -1.85 0.17
C GLY A 154 -7.60 -2.57 -0.23
N HIS A 155 -8.76 -1.98 0.07
CA HIS A 155 -10.09 -2.49 -0.27
C HIS A 155 -11.04 -1.38 -0.70
N THR A 156 -12.08 -1.73 -1.46
CA THR A 156 -13.11 -0.82 -1.99
C THR A 156 -14.26 -0.50 -1.03
N ARG A 157 -14.26 -1.06 0.18
CA ARG A 157 -15.22 -0.69 1.22
C ARG A 157 -14.78 0.57 1.94
N ALA A 158 -15.67 1.56 2.01
CA ALA A 158 -15.47 2.78 2.78
C ALA A 158 -16.26 2.73 4.10
N GLY A 159 -15.62 3.12 5.20
CA GLY A 159 -16.30 3.37 6.46
C GLY A 159 -17.01 4.72 6.44
N VAL A 160 -18.33 4.73 6.66
CA VAL A 160 -19.16 5.94 6.68
C VAL A 160 -19.97 6.03 7.98
N THR A 161 -19.97 7.20 8.60
CA THR A 161 -20.78 7.50 9.79
C THR A 161 -22.08 8.16 9.37
N CYS A 162 -23.23 7.61 9.80
CA CYS A 162 -24.53 8.22 9.53
C CYS A 162 -24.68 9.55 10.29
N PRO A 163 -24.90 10.70 9.63
CA PRO A 163 -25.00 12.00 10.30
C PRO A 163 -26.33 12.21 11.07
N HIS A 164 -27.22 11.22 11.08
CA HIS A 164 -28.51 11.28 11.77
C HIS A 164 -28.58 10.43 13.05
N CYS A 165 -27.79 9.36 13.15
CA CYS A 165 -27.78 8.44 14.30
C CYS A 165 -26.37 8.05 14.78
N GLU A 166 -25.33 8.66 14.20
CA GLU A 166 -23.91 8.50 14.54
C GLU A 166 -23.36 7.06 14.44
N GLN A 167 -24.16 6.11 13.93
CA GLN A 167 -23.71 4.73 13.71
C GLN A 167 -22.77 4.65 12.50
N PRO A 168 -21.60 3.99 12.63
CA PRO A 168 -20.74 3.66 11.50
C PRO A 168 -21.28 2.44 10.74
N PHE A 169 -21.09 2.43 9.42
CA PHE A 169 -21.35 1.28 8.55
C PHE A 169 -20.35 1.24 7.39
N GLU A 170 -20.12 0.06 6.81
CA GLU A 170 -19.31 -0.10 5.59
C GLU A 170 -20.20 0.02 4.35
N VAL A 171 -19.74 0.74 3.33
CA VAL A 171 -20.34 0.74 1.97
C VAL A 171 -19.33 0.26 0.95
N GLU A 172 -19.79 -0.61 0.04
CA GLU A 172 -18.97 -1.09 -1.07
C GLU A 172 -19.00 -0.08 -2.22
N LEU A 173 -17.89 0.64 -2.45
CA LEU A 173 -17.76 1.56 -3.59
C LEU A 173 -17.57 0.81 -4.92
N GLY A 174 -17.24 -0.48 -4.86
CA GLY A 174 -17.09 -1.39 -6.00
C GLY A 174 -18.40 -1.80 -6.67
N GLY A 175 -19.13 -0.85 -7.26
CA GLY A 175 -20.07 -1.11 -8.37
C GLY A 175 -21.21 -2.12 -8.12
N SER A 176 -22.00 -1.94 -7.07
CA SER A 176 -23.32 -2.59 -6.96
C SER A 176 -24.36 -1.68 -6.29
N ARG A 177 -25.63 -1.78 -6.71
CA ARG A 177 -26.73 -0.93 -6.22
C ARG A 177 -27.13 -1.31 -4.78
N LEU A 178 -26.65 -0.56 -3.80
CA LEU A 178 -27.20 -0.57 -2.45
C LEU A 178 -28.50 0.25 -2.40
N GLY A 179 -29.64 -0.42 -2.57
CA GLY A 179 -30.98 0.18 -2.35
C GLY A 179 -31.99 -0.05 -3.46
N GLU A 180 -32.48 -1.28 -3.59
CA GLU A 180 -33.75 -1.58 -4.26
C GLU A 180 -34.71 -2.15 -3.20
N SER A 181 -35.86 -1.52 -2.99
CA SER A 181 -36.88 -1.85 -1.97
C SER A 181 -38.24 -1.26 -2.36
#